data_AF-A0A2S6AZM2-F1
#
_entry.id   AF-A0A2S6AZM2-F1
#
_cell.length_a   1.000
_cell.length_b   1.000
_cell.length_c   1.000
_cell.angle_alpha   90.00
_cell.angle_beta   90.00
_cell.angle_gamma   90.00
#
_symmetry.space_group_name_H-M   'P 1'
#
loop_
_entity.id
_entity.type
_entity.pdbx_description
1 polymer ?
#
loop_
_entity_poly.entity_id
_entity_poly.type
_entity_poly.pdbx_seq_one_letter_code
_entity_poly.pdbx_strand_id
1 'polypeptide(L)'
;YGGTERVVSYLTEALVDLGHDVTLFASGDSVTSAKLEAAWPRALRLDPTIRDALAPHMLLLEKVRKVAHEFDVLHFHLDYLPFPL
;
A
#
# COMPACT_ATOMS: atom_id res chain seq x y z
N TYR A 1 3.94 8.29 -10.79
CA TYR A 1 2.75 8.44 -9.92
C TYR A 1 1.57 8.96 -10.71
N GLY A 2 0.44 8.25 -10.68
CA GLY A 2 -0.87 8.74 -11.15
C GLY A 2 -1.59 9.55 -10.07
N GLY A 3 -2.91 9.72 -10.21
CA GLY A 3 -3.72 10.54 -9.30
C GLY A 3 -3.77 9.97 -7.88
N THR A 4 -4.24 8.73 -7.74
CA THR A 4 -4.33 8.02 -6.45
C THR A 4 -2.94 7.87 -5.82
N GLU A 5 -1.93 7.51 -6.61
CA GLU A 5 -0.58 7.28 -6.09
C GLU A 5 0.05 8.56 -5.54
N ARG A 6 -0.29 9.74 -6.09
CA ARG A 6 0.13 11.03 -5.52
C ARG A 6 -0.55 11.33 -4.19
N VAL A 7 -1.85 11.04 -4.06
CA VAL A 7 -2.60 11.26 -2.81
C VAL A 7 -2.03 10.36 -1.71
N VAL A 8 -1.82 9.08 -2.00
CA VAL A 8 -1.20 8.14 -1.05
C VAL A 8 0.19 8.64 -0.64
N SER A 9 1.03 9.03 -1.61
CA SER A 9 2.36 9.55 -1.32
C SER A 9 2.32 10.79 -0.42
N TYR A 10 1.50 11.80 -0.71
CA TYR A 10 1.42 13.00 0.12
C TYR A 10 0.93 12.71 1.53
N LEU A 11 -0.06 11.82 1.69
CA LEU A 11 -0.54 11.43 3.00
C LEU A 11 0.55 10.69 3.79
N THR A 12 1.23 9.72 3.16
CA THR A 12 2.31 8.96 3.78
C THR A 12 3.43 9.88 4.25
N GLU A 13 3.96 10.74 3.38
CA GLU A 13 5.07 11.64 3.73
C GLU A 13 4.65 12.65 4.81
N ALA A 14 3.45 13.24 4.71
CA ALA A 14 2.98 14.19 5.71
C ALA A 14 2.82 13.54 7.10
N LEU A 15 2.39 12.28 7.18
CA LEU A 15 2.31 11.56 8.45
C LEU A 15 3.70 11.26 9.03
N VAL A 16 4.67 10.91 8.20
CA VAL A 16 6.08 10.76 8.64
C VAL A 16 6.64 12.09 9.14
N ASP A 17 6.42 13.19 8.42
CA ASP A 17 6.88 14.53 8.81
C ASP A 17 6.26 15.01 10.14
N LEU A 18 5.06 14.54 10.46
CA LEU A 18 4.40 14.77 11.76
C LEU A 18 4.92 13.87 12.89
N GLY A 19 5.85 12.95 12.60
CA GLY A 19 6.50 12.09 13.58
C GLY A 19 5.78 10.77 13.85
N HIS A 20 4.85 10.34 12.98
CA HIS A 20 4.22 9.04 13.10
C HIS A 20 5.13 7.92 12.56
N ASP A 21 5.03 6.73 13.16
CA ASP A 21 5.61 5.52 12.59
C ASP A 21 4.69 5.01 11.48
N VAL A 22 5.12 5.17 10.23
CA VAL A 22 4.30 4.88 9.06
C VAL A 22 4.87 3.70 8.31
N THR A 23 4.00 2.72 8.02
CA THR A 23 4.28 1.65 7.06
C THR A 23 3.40 1.82 5.83
N LEU A 24 4.01 1.86 4.65
CA LEU A 24 3.34 1.88 3.36
C LEU A 24 3.33 0.48 2.75
N PHE A 25 2.15 -0.13 2.61
CA PHE A 25 1.95 -1.34 1.83
C PHE A 25 1.68 -0.98 0.37
N ALA A 26 2.68 -1.12 -0.50
CA ALA A 26 2.59 -0.68 -1.90
C ALA A 26 3.46 -1.54 -2.83
N SER A 27 3.64 -1.10 -4.08
CA SER A 27 4.61 -1.71 -4.98
C SER A 27 6.05 -1.37 -4.56
N GLY A 28 6.98 -2.29 -4.82
CA GLY A 28 8.39 -2.17 -4.43
C GLY A 28 9.18 -1.07 -5.14
N ASP A 29 8.61 -0.50 -6.21
CA ASP A 29 9.13 0.68 -6.90
C ASP A 29 8.56 2.00 -6.35
N SER A 30 7.82 1.95 -5.24
CA SER A 30 7.38 3.15 -4.52
C SER A 30 8.55 3.83 -3.84
N VAL A 31 8.65 5.14 -4.02
CA VAL A 31 9.57 6.03 -3.28
C VAL A 31 8.80 6.66 -2.12
N THR A 32 9.31 6.49 -0.91
CA THR A 32 8.73 7.02 0.34
C THR A 32 9.79 7.08 1.43
N SER A 33 9.63 7.97 2.41
CA SER A 33 10.42 7.97 3.65
C SER A 33 9.89 7.01 4.73
N ALA A 34 8.65 6.53 4.58
CA ALA A 34 8.05 5.54 5.46
C ALA A 34 8.68 4.14 5.30
N LYS A 35 8.37 3.23 6.21
CA LYS A 35 8.71 1.82 6.04
C LYS A 35 7.92 1.24 4.86
N LEU A 36 8.60 0.78 3.81
CA LEU A 36 7.94 0.18 2.65
C LEU A 36 7.81 -1.34 2.81
N GLU A 37 6.57 -1.84 2.85
CA GLU A 37 6.25 -3.27 2.77
C GLU A 37 5.73 -3.61 1.36
N ALA A 38 6.63 -4.16 0.53
CA ALA A 38 6.32 -4.42 -0.87
C ALA A 38 5.40 -5.64 -1.04
N ALA A 39 4.20 -5.43 -1.59
CA ALA A 39 3.29 -6.52 -1.96
C ALA A 39 3.65 -7.13 -3.32
N TRP A 40 4.16 -6.31 -4.24
CA TRP A 40 4.59 -6.69 -5.58
C TRP A 40 5.83 -5.90 -5.99
N PRO A 41 6.76 -6.40 -6.83
CA PRO A 41 8.00 -5.68 -7.14
C PRO A 41 7.83 -4.31 -7.82
N ARG A 42 6.72 -4.10 -8.54
CA ARG A 42 6.46 -2.86 -9.30
C ARG A 42 4.98 -2.55 -9.43
N ALA A 43 4.66 -1.34 -9.89
CA ALA A 43 3.27 -0.95 -10.14
C ALA A 43 2.59 -1.95 -11.10
N LEU A 44 1.47 -2.55 -10.68
CA LEU A 44 0.78 -3.62 -11.42
C LEU A 44 0.41 -3.22 -12.86
N ARG A 45 -0.04 -1.97 -13.06
CA ARG A 45 -0.39 -1.42 -14.37
C ARG A 45 0.79 -1.37 -15.35
N LEU A 46 2.02 -1.35 -14.84
CA LEU A 46 3.25 -1.27 -15.64
C LEU A 46 3.95 -2.63 -15.77
N ASP A 47 3.40 -3.69 -15.17
CA ASP A 47 3.95 -5.03 -15.23
C ASP A 47 3.26 -5.86 -16.32
N PRO A 48 3.93 -6.16 -17.45
CA PRO A 48 3.31 -6.90 -18.56
C PRO A 48 3.04 -8.37 -18.22
N THR A 49 3.56 -8.87 -17.09
CA THR A 49 3.34 -10.25 -16.64
C THR A 49 2.05 -10.41 -15.84
N ILE A 50 1.48 -9.31 -15.35
CA ILE A 50 0.22 -9.30 -14.61
C ILE A 50 -0.94 -9.56 -15.58
N ARG A 51 -1.64 -10.66 -15.34
CA ARG A 51 -2.88 -11.02 -16.06
C ARG A 51 -4.14 -10.78 -15.25
N ASP A 52 -3.99 -10.86 -13.93
CA ASP A 52 -5.03 -10.58 -12.95
C ASP A 52 -4.46 -9.68 -11.87
N ALA A 53 -4.94 -8.44 -11.81
CA ALA A 53 -4.53 -7.48 -10.80
C ALA A 53 -5.14 -7.79 -9.43
N LEU A 54 -6.23 -8.56 -9.34
CA LEU A 54 -6.90 -8.86 -8.08
C LEU A 54 -6.04 -9.78 -7.20
N ALA A 55 -5.38 -10.78 -7.78
CA ALA A 55 -4.53 -11.71 -7.02
C ALA A 55 -3.41 -11.00 -6.21
N PRO A 56 -2.61 -10.08 -6.77
CA PRO A 56 -1.67 -9.27 -5.99
C PRO A 56 -2.33 -8.42 -4.90
N HIS A 57 -3.52 -7.87 -5.13
CA HIS A 57 -4.25 -7.12 -4.10
C HIS A 57 -4.74 -8.04 -2.96
N MET A 58 -5.21 -9.25 -3.27
CA MET A 58 -5.57 -10.23 -2.24
C MET A 58 -4.34 -10.63 -1.42
N LEU A 59 -3.17 -10.79 -2.05
CA LEU A 59 -1.92 -11.03 -1.34
C LEU A 59 -1.53 -9.85 -0.44
N LEU A 60 -1.70 -8.61 -0.92
CA LEU A 60 -1.47 -7.40 -0.10
C LEU A 60 -2.38 -7.40 1.13
N LEU A 61 -3.68 -7.64 0.96
CA LEU A 61 -4.64 -7.67 2.07
C LEU A 61 -4.34 -8.80 3.05
N GLU A 62 -3.92 -9.97 2.56
CA GLU A 62 -3.51 -11.09 3.42
C GLU A 62 -2.30 -10.73 4.28
N LYS A 63 -1.30 -10.04 3.70
CA LYS A 63 -0.15 -9.51 4.43
C LYS A 63 -0.59 -8.50 5.50
N VAL A 64 -1.43 -7.53 5.13
CA VAL A 64 -1.94 -6.52 6.09
C VAL A 64 -2.69 -7.22 7.22
N ARG A 65 -3.60 -8.15 6.92
CA ARG A 65 -4.39 -8.88 7.93
C ARG A 65 -3.53 -9.58 8.97
N LYS A 66 -2.38 -10.14 8.60
CA LYS A 66 -1.46 -10.81 9.53
C LYS A 66 -0.88 -9.87 10.57
N VAL A 67 -0.62 -8.63 10.20
CA VAL A 67 0.05 -7.62 11.05
C VAL A 67 -0.90 -6.49 11.47
N ALA A 68 -2.19 -6.57 11.12
CA ALA A 68 -3.18 -5.51 11.36
C ALA A 68 -3.25 -5.07 12.84
N HIS A 69 -3.05 -6.03 13.75
CA HIS A 69 -3.06 -5.81 15.20
C HIS A 69 -1.86 -4.97 15.71
N GLU A 70 -0.84 -4.73 14.88
CA GLU A 70 0.32 -3.90 15.19
C GLU A 70 0.07 -2.41 14.89
N PHE A 71 -1.05 -2.06 14.25
CA PHE A 71 -1.36 -0.70 13.82
C PHE A 71 -2.55 -0.11 14.59
N ASP A 72 -2.40 1.14 15.04
CA ASP A 72 -3.53 1.89 15.64
C ASP A 72 -4.57 2.32 14.59
N VAL A 73 -4.12 2.57 13.35
CA VAL A 73 -4.95 3.03 12.23
C VAL A 73 -4.55 2.32 10.95
N LEU A 74 -5.54 1.79 10.23
CA LEU A 74 -5.39 1.29 8.87
C LEU A 74 -6.17 2.19 7.90
N HIS A 75 -5.47 2.74 6.91
CA HIS A 75 -6.05 3.62 5.88
C HIS A 75 -5.84 3.02 4.50
N PHE A 76 -6.90 2.89 3.71
CA PHE A 76 -6.88 2.16 2.44
C PHE A 76 -7.34 3.01 1.26
N HIS A 77 -6.68 2.80 0.11
CA HIS A 77 -7.09 3.31 -1.21
C HIS A 77 -7.30 2.14 -2.19
N LEU A 78 -8.12 1.17 -1.78
CA LEU A 78 -8.39 -0.08 -2.50
C LEU A 78 -9.90 -0.31 -2.72
N ASP A 79 -10.65 0.78 -2.85
CA ASP A 79 -12.12 0.77 -2.94
C ASP A 79 -12.73 -0.07 -1.81
N TYR A 80 -13.55 -1.06 -2.17
CA TYR A 80 -14.27 -1.93 -1.24
C TYR A 80 -13.49 -3.19 -0.84
N LEU A 81 -12.31 -3.43 -1.43
CA LEU A 81 -11.54 -4.66 -1.17
C LEU A 81 -11.18 -4.88 0.31
N PRO A 82 -10.91 -3.84 1.13
CA PRO A 82 -10.58 -4.02 2.54
C PRO A 82 -11.78 -4.31 3.46
N PHE A 83 -13.03 -4.22 2.99
CA PHE A 83 -14.20 -4.44 3.85
C PHE A 83 -14.23 -5.77 4.64
N PRO A 84 -13.69 -6.90 4.13
CA PRO A 84 -13.65 -8.15 4.88
C PRO A 84 -12.53 -8.25 5.93
N LEU A 85 -11.73 -7.20 6.12
CA LEU A 85 -10.49 -7.22 6.91
C LEU A 85 -10.73 -6.86 8.37
#